data_AF-A0A1B6KXR0-F1
#
_entry.id   AF-A0A1B6KXR0-F1
#
_cell.length_a   1.000
_cell.length_b   1.000
_cell.length_c   1.000
_cell.angle_alpha   90.00
_cell.angle_beta   90.00
_cell.angle_gamma   90.00
#
_symmetry.space_group_name_H-M   'P 1'
#
loop_
_entity.id
_entity.type
_entity.pdbx_description
1 polymer ?
#
loop_
_entity_poly.entity_id
_entity_poly.type
_entity_poly.pdbx_seq_one_letter_code
_entity_poly.pdbx_strand_id
1 'polypeptide(L)'
;YNFTYFTLALNIPFMLFFFWQPESPYYHVMRGNMEKARSSLSWFRDATDDELNEELEEIKWSVEASKTSAGWRDLMTNPGDRKALIILLILTGAYVLSGTGAITVYATAIFDITPNLSIPSDVITIALGIVMLAGGVISSFTSDSLGRRPLLV
;
A
#
# COMPACT_ATOMS: atom_id res chain seq x y z
N TYR A 1 25.96 -1.64 17.13
CA TYR A 1 25.27 -2.39 18.20
C TYR A 1 23.99 -1.68 18.68
N ASN A 2 24.02 -0.43 19.16
CA ASN A 2 22.81 0.29 19.61
C ASN A 2 21.70 0.39 18.55
N PHE A 3 22.05 0.66 17.28
CA PHE A 3 21.08 0.73 16.18
C PHE A 3 20.39 -0.61 15.89
N THR A 4 21.11 -1.73 15.97
CA THR A 4 20.56 -3.08 15.76
C THR A 4 19.55 -3.46 16.84
N TYR A 5 19.82 -3.10 18.11
CA TYR A 5 18.86 -3.33 19.19
C TYR A 5 17.60 -2.47 19.04
N PHE A 6 17.75 -1.23 18.56
CA PHE A 6 16.61 -0.34 18.31
C PHE A 6 15.70 -0.86 17.20
N THR A 7 16.26 -1.31 16.07
CA THR A 7 15.45 -1.87 14.97
C THR A 7 14.77 -3.18 15.39
N LEU A 8 15.46 -4.06 16.11
CA LEU A 8 14.85 -5.31 16.63
C LEU A 8 13.73 -5.02 17.64
N ALA A 9 13.92 -4.04 18.52
CA ALA A 9 12.91 -3.65 19.49
C ALA A 9 11.62 -3.13 18.84
N LEU A 10 11.69 -2.53 17.64
CA LEU A 10 10.49 -2.11 16.89
C LEU A 10 9.81 -3.28 16.16
N ASN A 11 10.60 -4.25 15.66
CA ASN A 11 10.08 -5.39 14.90
C ASN A 11 9.40 -6.45 15.80
N ILE A 12 9.84 -6.60 17.05
CA ILE A 12 9.26 -7.59 17.97
C ILE A 12 7.78 -7.30 18.29
N PRO A 13 7.38 -6.07 18.69
CA PRO A 13 5.98 -5.71 18.85
C PRO A 13 5.18 -5.93 17.57
N PHE A 14 5.72 -5.52 16.41
CA PHE A 14 5.05 -5.70 15.12
C PHE A 14 4.73 -7.17 14.84
N MET A 15 5.69 -8.07 15.06
CA MET A 15 5.45 -9.51 14.92
C MET A 15 4.40 -10.03 15.91
N LEU A 16 4.44 -9.59 17.17
CA LEU A 16 3.45 -9.99 18.18
C LEU A 16 2.04 -9.53 17.82
N PHE A 17 1.88 -8.31 17.30
CA PHE A 17 0.59 -7.83 16.80
C PHE A 17 0.11 -8.60 15.57
N PHE A 18 1.02 -8.96 14.67
CA PHE A 18 0.66 -9.74 13.47
C PHE A 18 0.10 -11.12 13.82
N PHE A 19 0.61 -11.78 14.86
CA PHE A 19 0.06 -13.06 15.33
C PHE A 19 -1.38 -12.95 15.86
N TRP A 20 -1.78 -11.77 16.32
CA TRP A 20 -3.13 -11.55 16.85
C TRP A 20 -4.13 -11.09 15.77
N GLN A 21 -3.65 -10.64 14.61
CA GLN A 21 -4.51 -10.17 13.53
C GLN A 21 -5.24 -11.35 12.88
N PRO A 22 -6.58 -11.33 12.74
CA PRO A 22 -7.29 -12.37 12.03
C PRO A 22 -6.90 -12.40 10.54
N GLU A 23 -6.97 -13.59 9.96
CA GLU A 23 -6.79 -13.77 8.52
C GLU A 23 -7.84 -12.98 7.72
N SER A 24 -7.49 -12.59 6.50
CA SER A 24 -8.39 -11.78 5.66
C SER A 24 -9.71 -12.51 5.36
N PRO A 25 -10.87 -11.84 5.43
CA PRO A 25 -12.16 -12.45 5.11
C PRO A 25 -12.21 -13.01 3.67
N TYR A 26 -11.53 -12.36 2.72
CA TYR A 26 -11.38 -12.84 1.35
C TYR A 26 -10.75 -14.24 1.27
N TYR A 27 -9.74 -14.51 2.10
CA TYR A 27 -9.07 -15.81 2.13
C TYR A 27 -10.00 -16.92 2.63
N HIS A 28 -10.82 -16.63 3.64
CA HIS A 28 -11.81 -17.59 4.13
C HIS A 28 -12.92 -17.86 3.11
N VAL A 29 -13.39 -16.84 2.38
CA VAL A 29 -14.35 -17.01 1.26
C VAL A 29 -13.73 -17.82 0.12
N MET A 30 -12.47 -17.58 -0.24
CA MET A 30 -11.77 -18.39 -1.26
C MET A 30 -11.67 -19.87 -0.89
N ARG A 31 -11.50 -20.20 0.40
CA ARG A 31 -11.50 -21.57 0.91
C ARG A 31 -12.90 -22.16 1.14
N GLY A 32 -13.97 -21.40 0.89
CA GLY A 32 -15.35 -21.83 1.08
C GLY A 32 -15.86 -21.79 2.53
N ASN A 33 -15.11 -21.18 3.46
CA ASN A 33 -15.46 -21.12 4.88
C ASN A 33 -16.16 -19.79 5.22
N MET A 34 -17.46 -19.71 4.93
CA MET A 34 -18.25 -18.47 5.12
C MET A 34 -18.39 -18.07 6.60
N GLU A 35 -18.49 -19.02 7.53
CA GLU A 35 -18.60 -18.72 8.96
C GLU A 35 -17.35 -18.01 9.51
N LYS A 36 -16.16 -18.47 9.11
CA LYS A 36 -14.89 -17.83 9.50
C LYS A 36 -14.70 -16.48 8.80
N ALA A 37 -15.18 -16.36 7.55
CA ALA A 37 -15.19 -15.08 6.86
C ALA A 37 -16.05 -14.05 7.61
N ARG A 38 -17.24 -14.44 8.08
CA ARG A 38 -18.11 -13.58 8.91
C ARG A 38 -17.42 -13.17 10.21
N SER A 39 -16.86 -14.12 10.95
CA SER A 39 -16.18 -13.84 12.22
C SER A 39 -14.95 -12.94 12.05
N SER A 40 -14.24 -13.04 10.93
CA SER A 40 -13.13 -12.14 10.61
C SER A 40 -13.64 -10.75 10.23
N LEU A 41 -14.69 -10.66 9.40
CA LEU A 41 -15.28 -9.39 9.00
C LEU A 41 -15.86 -8.62 10.20
N SER A 42 -16.54 -9.30 11.12
CA SER A 42 -17.05 -8.72 12.36
C SER A 42 -15.95 -8.26 13.34
N TRP A 43 -14.70 -8.73 13.16
CA TRP A 43 -13.57 -8.22 13.93
C TRP A 43 -13.06 -6.89 13.37
N PHE A 44 -13.12 -6.71 12.05
CA PHE A 44 -12.68 -5.47 11.38
C PHE A 44 -13.73 -4.36 11.39
N ARG A 45 -15.02 -4.70 11.44
CA ARG A 45 -16.14 -3.76 11.44
C ARG A 45 -17.17 -4.13 12.49
N ASP A 46 -17.54 -3.14 13.31
CA ASP A 46 -18.73 -3.21 14.15
C ASP A 46 -19.93 -2.80 13.29
N ALA A 47 -20.51 -3.76 12.59
CA ALA A 47 -21.60 -3.58 11.64
C ALA A 47 -22.76 -4.52 11.99
N THR A 48 -23.96 -4.17 11.52
CA THR A 48 -25.14 -4.99 11.74
C THR A 48 -25.05 -6.33 11.00
N ASP A 49 -25.81 -7.33 11.46
CA ASP A 49 -25.81 -8.67 10.86
C ASP A 49 -26.18 -8.65 9.37
N ASP A 50 -26.99 -7.69 8.94
CA ASP A 50 -27.42 -7.50 7.55
C ASP A 50 -26.31 -6.87 6.68
N GLU A 51 -25.62 -5.85 7.18
CA GLU A 51 -24.48 -5.22 6.48
C GLU A 51 -23.30 -6.20 6.30
N LEU A 52 -23.04 -7.03 7.31
CA LEU A 52 -22.02 -8.09 7.23
C LEU A 52 -22.38 -9.14 6.17
N ASN A 53 -23.67 -9.46 6.01
CA ASN A 53 -24.13 -10.40 4.99
C ASN A 53 -23.96 -9.82 3.58
N GLU A 54 -24.35 -8.57 3.37
CA GLU A 54 -24.22 -7.88 2.08
C GLU A 54 -22.74 -7.82 1.66
N GLU A 55 -21.85 -7.40 2.56
CA GLU A 55 -20.41 -7.33 2.26
C GLU A 55 -19.79 -8.72 2.00
N LEU A 56 -20.24 -9.76 2.71
CA LEU A 56 -19.81 -11.14 2.42
C LEU A 56 -20.28 -11.63 1.05
N GLU A 57 -21.48 -11.25 0.61
CA GLU A 57 -21.97 -11.56 -0.74
C GLU A 57 -21.17 -10.84 -1.81
N GLU A 58 -20.84 -9.56 -1.61
CA GLU A 58 -19.96 -8.81 -2.51
C GLU A 58 -18.57 -9.46 -2.62
N ILE A 59 -18.00 -9.87 -1.49
CA ILE A 59 -16.70 -10.57 -1.46
C ILE A 59 -16.80 -11.90 -2.21
N LYS A 60 -17.87 -12.66 -2.00
CA LYS A 60 -18.10 -13.94 -2.70
C LYS A 60 -18.21 -13.74 -4.21
N TRP A 61 -18.98 -12.75 -4.65
CA TRP A 61 -19.10 -12.38 -6.06
C TRP A 61 -17.74 -11.99 -6.65
N SER A 62 -16.96 -11.17 -5.95
CA SER A 62 -15.62 -10.76 -6.37
C SER A 62 -14.66 -11.94 -6.51
N VAL A 63 -14.68 -12.87 -5.56
CA VAL A 63 -13.86 -14.09 -5.59
C VAL A 63 -14.26 -15.00 -6.77
N GLU A 64 -15.54 -15.14 -7.05
CA GLU A 64 -16.04 -15.96 -8.15
C GLU A 64 -15.72 -15.34 -9.52
N ALA A 65 -15.85 -14.02 -9.65
CA ALA A 65 -15.40 -13.28 -10.82
C ALA A 65 -13.88 -13.43 -11.04
N SER A 66 -13.09 -13.36 -9.97
CA SER A 66 -11.63 -13.48 -10.04
C SER A 66 -11.14 -14.87 -10.43
N LYS A 67 -11.90 -15.94 -10.14
CA LYS A 67 -11.56 -17.31 -10.57
C LYS A 67 -11.56 -17.47 -12.10
N THR A 68 -12.29 -16.62 -12.82
CA THR A 68 -12.43 -16.69 -14.28
C THR A 68 -11.30 -15.94 -15.01
N SER A 69 -10.57 -15.04 -14.34
CA SER A 69 -9.60 -14.11 -14.95
C SER A 69 -8.17 -14.23 -14.42
N ALA A 70 -7.84 -15.31 -13.70
CA ALA A 70 -6.61 -15.39 -12.89
C ALA A 70 -5.32 -15.71 -13.69
N GLY A 71 -5.34 -15.72 -15.02
CA GLY A 71 -4.17 -16.06 -15.82
C GLY A 71 -3.27 -14.87 -16.15
N TRP A 72 -1.94 -15.03 -16.01
CA TRP A 72 -0.94 -14.13 -16.64
C TRP A 72 -1.16 -13.95 -18.16
N ARG A 73 -1.79 -14.95 -18.79
CA ARG A 73 -2.19 -14.92 -20.21
C ARG A 73 -3.43 -14.06 -20.44
N ASP A 74 -4.38 -14.04 -19.51
CA ASP A 74 -5.61 -13.24 -19.64
C ASP A 74 -5.30 -11.74 -19.52
N LEU A 75 -4.36 -11.39 -18.64
CA LEU A 75 -3.79 -10.04 -18.52
C LEU A 75 -3.19 -9.51 -19.84
N MET A 76 -2.61 -10.40 -20.67
CA MET A 76 -2.06 -10.04 -21.98
C MET A 76 -3.08 -10.13 -23.13
N THR A 77 -4.12 -10.94 -22.95
CA THR A 77 -5.14 -11.23 -23.98
C THR A 77 -6.27 -10.21 -23.95
N ASN A 78 -6.65 -9.72 -22.76
CA ASN A 78 -7.71 -8.73 -22.62
C ASN A 78 -7.16 -7.31 -22.93
N PRO A 79 -7.73 -6.59 -23.92
CA PRO A 79 -7.28 -5.24 -24.28
C PRO A 79 -7.47 -4.21 -23.16
N GLY A 80 -8.43 -4.41 -22.26
CA GLY A 80 -8.63 -3.54 -21.08
C GLY A 80 -7.48 -3.70 -20.09
N ASP A 81 -7.20 -4.93 -19.68
CA ASP A 81 -6.14 -5.24 -18.71
C ASP A 81 -4.76 -4.88 -19.24
N ARG A 82 -4.51 -5.10 -20.54
CA ARG A 82 -3.25 -4.69 -21.17
C ARG A 82 -3.02 -3.18 -21.13
N LYS A 83 -4.06 -2.37 -21.37
CA LYS A 83 -3.94 -0.91 -21.27
C LYS A 83 -3.62 -0.49 -19.84
N ALA A 84 -4.32 -1.05 -18.87
CA ALA A 84 -4.06 -0.80 -17.45
C ALA A 84 -2.62 -1.17 -17.06
N LEU A 85 -2.13 -2.34 -17.51
CA LEU A 85 -0.75 -2.77 -17.28
C LEU A 85 0.28 -1.83 -17.90
N ILE A 86 0.07 -1.37 -19.13
CA ILE A 86 0.99 -0.43 -19.80
C ILE A 86 1.02 0.90 -19.04
N ILE A 87 -0.14 1.42 -18.64
CA ILE A 87 -0.23 2.67 -17.87
C ILE A 87 0.52 2.52 -16.54
N LEU A 88 0.28 1.43 -15.80
CA LEU A 88 0.96 1.14 -14.55
C LEU A 88 2.48 1.00 -14.73
N LEU A 89 2.92 0.34 -15.80
CA LEU A 89 4.34 0.16 -16.10
C LEU A 89 5.02 1.49 -16.41
N ILE A 90 4.40 2.34 -17.24
CA ILE A 90 4.94 3.66 -17.60
C ILE A 90 4.95 4.55 -16.37
N LEU A 91 3.86 4.58 -15.60
CA LEU A 91 3.74 5.42 -14.42
C LEU A 91 4.76 5.03 -13.34
N THR A 92 4.83 3.74 -13.01
CA THR A 92 5.78 3.22 -12.01
C THR A 92 7.21 3.35 -12.51
N GLY A 93 7.44 3.10 -13.81
CA GLY A 93 8.74 3.30 -14.44
C GLY A 93 9.21 4.75 -14.36
N ALA A 94 8.36 5.71 -14.73
CA ALA A 94 8.65 7.14 -14.61
C ALA A 94 8.90 7.55 -13.14
N TYR A 95 8.12 7.01 -12.20
CA TYR A 95 8.32 7.24 -10.78
C TYR A 95 9.69 6.74 -10.30
N VAL A 96 10.10 5.52 -10.67
CA VAL A 96 11.41 4.99 -10.27
C VAL A 96 12.57 5.74 -10.97
N LEU A 97 12.42 6.03 -12.27
CA LEU A 97 13.42 6.75 -13.06
C LEU A 97 13.61 8.22 -12.64
N SER A 98 12.63 8.81 -11.94
CA SER A 98 12.76 10.13 -11.33
C SER A 98 13.91 10.23 -10.31
N GLY A 99 14.49 9.09 -9.90
CA GLY A 99 15.60 9.06 -8.96
C GLY A 99 15.18 9.32 -7.52
N THR A 100 13.87 9.39 -7.22
CA THR A 100 13.34 9.64 -5.87
C THR A 100 13.97 8.70 -4.84
N GLY A 101 14.11 7.40 -5.15
CA GLY A 101 14.75 6.44 -4.24
C GLY A 101 16.23 6.73 -3.95
N ALA A 102 17.00 7.16 -4.96
CA ALA A 102 18.40 7.53 -4.78
C ALA A 102 18.54 8.83 -3.98
N ILE A 103 17.66 9.82 -4.23
CA ILE A 103 17.62 11.08 -3.48
C ILE A 103 17.32 10.81 -2.00
N THR A 104 16.33 9.97 -1.68
CA THR A 104 15.98 9.66 -0.29
C THR A 104 17.11 8.93 0.44
N VAL A 105 17.80 8.00 -0.22
CA VAL A 105 18.89 7.22 0.41
C VAL A 105 20.17 8.04 0.59
N TYR A 106 20.53 8.85 -0.40
CA TYR A 106 21.78 9.61 -0.41
C TYR A 106 21.59 11.10 -0.10
N ALA A 107 20.45 11.51 0.44
CA ALA A 107 20.13 12.91 0.73
C ALA A 107 21.25 13.63 1.49
N THR A 108 21.72 13.04 2.59
CA THR A 108 22.81 13.60 3.42
C THR A 108 24.08 13.79 2.60
N ALA A 109 24.51 12.75 1.88
CA ALA A 109 25.72 12.77 1.06
C ALA A 109 25.64 13.79 -0.09
N ILE A 110 24.46 13.98 -0.70
CA ILE A 110 24.23 14.96 -1.76
C ILE A 110 24.34 16.39 -1.20
N PHE A 111 23.79 16.64 -0.01
CA PHE A 111 23.88 17.96 0.62
C PHE A 111 25.30 18.24 1.15
N ASP A 112 26.04 17.23 1.60
CA ASP A 112 27.43 17.37 2.05
C ASP A 112 28.40 17.78 0.94
N ILE A 113 28.20 17.28 -0.29
CA ILE A 113 29.05 17.64 -1.43
C ILE A 113 28.66 18.97 -2.08
N THR A 114 27.57 19.60 -1.66
CA THR A 114 27.06 20.84 -2.27
C THR A 114 27.79 22.06 -1.69
N PRO A 115 28.61 22.78 -2.48
CA PRO A 115 29.32 23.96 -1.99
C PRO A 115 28.34 25.11 -1.68
N ASN A 116 28.64 25.88 -0.62
CA ASN A 116 27.88 27.06 -0.13
C ASN A 116 26.56 26.78 0.60
N LEU A 117 26.43 25.63 1.28
CA LEU A 117 25.33 25.42 2.23
C LEU A 117 25.61 26.11 3.57
N SER A 118 24.84 27.15 3.89
CA SER A 118 24.92 27.84 5.18
C SER A 118 24.33 27.03 6.35
N ILE A 119 23.64 25.92 6.05
CA ILE A 119 22.91 25.08 6.99
C ILE A 119 23.53 23.68 6.99
N PRO A 120 23.69 23.00 8.15
CA PRO A 120 24.18 21.63 8.20
C PRO A 120 23.29 20.66 7.40
N SER A 121 23.91 19.75 6.65
CA SER A 121 23.22 18.75 5.81
C SER A 121 22.23 17.87 6.57
N ASP A 122 22.53 17.58 7.85
CA ASP A 122 21.63 16.81 8.73
C ASP A 122 20.28 17.52 8.92
N VAL A 123 20.30 18.84 9.10
CA VAL A 123 19.09 19.65 9.31
C VAL A 123 18.25 19.70 8.04
N ILE A 124 18.89 19.81 6.88
CA ILE A 124 18.21 19.82 5.58
C ILE A 124 17.60 18.45 5.29
N THR A 125 18.29 17.36 5.65
CA THR A 125 17.76 15.99 5.50
C THR A 125 16.54 15.77 6.39
N ILE A 126 16.57 16.26 7.63
CA ILE A 126 15.40 16.21 8.53
C ILE A 126 14.23 17.02 7.94
N ALA A 127 14.50 18.22 7.41
CA ALA A 127 13.48 19.03 6.75
C ALA A 127 12.88 18.33 5.51
N LEU A 128 13.71 17.66 4.71
CA LEU A 128 13.24 16.84 3.59
C LEU A 128 12.28 15.74 4.06
N GLY A 129 12.62 15.05 5.16
CA GLY A 129 11.75 14.05 5.78
C GLY A 129 10.39 14.63 6.21
N ILE A 130 10.38 15.82 6.82
CA ILE A 130 9.14 16.50 7.21
C ILE A 130 8.29 16.84 5.99
N VAL A 131 8.89 17.34 4.90
CA VAL A 131 8.18 17.65 3.66
C VAL A 131 7.58 16.38 3.04
N MET A 132 8.33 15.27 3.04
CA MET A 132 7.82 13.98 2.56
C MET A 132 6.63 13.49 3.40
N LEU A 133 6.69 13.62 4.73
CA LEU A 133 5.58 13.27 5.62
C LEU A 133 4.36 14.15 5.37
N ALA A 134 4.53 15.47 5.29
CA ALA A 134 3.45 16.39 5.00
C ALA A 134 2.82 16.12 3.63
N GLY A 135 3.64 15.86 2.61
CA GLY A 135 3.19 15.45 1.28
C GLY A 135 2.41 14.15 1.30
N GLY A 136 2.86 13.15 2.07
CA GLY A 136 2.16 11.88 2.26
C GLY A 136 0.79 12.05 2.92
N VAL A 137 0.70 12.89 3.96
CA VAL A 137 -0.57 13.20 4.64
C VAL A 137 -1.53 13.91 3.67
N ILE A 138 -1.07 14.94 2.98
CA ILE A 138 -1.87 15.65 1.97
C ILE A 138 -2.32 14.67 0.88
N SER A 139 -1.41 13.84 0.38
CA SER A 139 -1.73 12.83 -0.64
C SER A 139 -2.76 11.81 -0.14
N SER A 140 -2.74 11.42 1.13
CA SER A 140 -3.73 10.50 1.70
C SER A 140 -5.12 11.13 1.69
N PHE A 141 -5.24 12.36 2.20
CA PHE A 141 -6.52 13.09 2.21
C PHE A 141 -7.02 13.41 0.79
N THR A 142 -6.11 13.79 -0.10
CA THR A 142 -6.44 14.09 -1.50
C THR A 142 -6.82 12.83 -2.28
N SER A 143 -6.18 11.68 -2.01
CA SER A 143 -6.52 10.39 -2.63
C SER A 143 -7.95 9.96 -2.27
N ASP A 144 -8.35 10.14 -1.02
CA ASP A 144 -9.71 9.81 -0.57
C ASP A 144 -10.75 10.75 -1.20
N SER A 145 -10.42 12.05 -1.34
CA SER A 145 -11.33 13.05 -1.90
C SER A 145 -11.43 13.04 -3.43
N LEU A 146 -10.36 12.68 -4.16
CA LEU A 146 -10.37 12.70 -5.63
C LEU A 146 -11.10 11.50 -6.23
N GLY A 147 -11.40 10.47 -5.44
CA GLY A 147 -12.03 9.23 -5.92
C GLY A 147 -11.14 8.50 -6.92
N ARG A 148 -11.22 7.17 -6.98
CA ARG A 148 -10.38 6.33 -7.86
C ARG A 148 -10.61 6.52 -9.38
N ARG A 149 -11.36 7.55 -9.82
CA ARG A 149 -11.87 7.71 -11.20
C ARG A 149 -11.10 8.65 -12.14
N PRO A 150 -10.34 9.67 -11.73
CA PRO A 150 -9.57 10.48 -12.68
C PRO A 150 -8.25 9.81 -13.13
N LEU A 151 -7.94 8.60 -12.64
CA LEU A 151 -6.73 7.83 -13.01
C LEU A 151 -7.01 6.66 -13.97
N LEU A 152 -8.26 6.47 -14.41
CA LEU A 152 -8.69 5.40 -15.33
C LEU A 152 -9.52 5.95 -16.51
N VAL A 153 -9.28 7.20 -16.91
CA VAL A 153 -9.70 7.74 -18.21
C VAL A 153 -8.48 8.23 -18.97
#